data_AF-A0A9D2JEZ5-F1
#
_entry.id   AF-A0A9D2JEZ5-F1
#
_cell.length_a   1.000
_cell.length_b   1.000
_cell.length_c   1.000
_cell.angle_alpha   90.00
_cell.angle_beta   90.00
_cell.angle_gamma   90.00
#
_symmetry.space_group_name_H-M   'P 1'
#
loop_
_entity.id
_entity.type
_entity.pdbx_description
1 polymer ?
#
loop_
_entity_poly.entity_id
_entity_poly.type
_entity_poly.pdbx_seq_one_letter_code
_entity_poly.pdbx_strand_id
1 'polypeptide(L)' 'MAREKEGYRDALERVRSQAAGEMVTVDEAAKITLGAADRKEKDWVLRKFTGWTPGNHDKKIPATVLARQLC' A
#
# COMPACT_ATOMS: atom_id res chain seq x y z
N MET A 1 1.88 -19.53 19.60
CA MET A 1 1.99 -18.05 19.55
C MET A 1 2.76 -17.66 18.29
N ALA A 2 2.08 -17.34 17.18
CA ALA A 2 2.72 -16.88 15.93
C ALA A 2 1.75 -16.12 15.00
N ARG A 3 0.68 -15.52 15.54
CA ARG A 3 -0.41 -14.94 14.73
C ARG A 3 -0.04 -13.65 13.99
N GLU A 4 1.10 -13.05 14.30
CA GLU A 4 1.53 -11.76 13.73
C GLU A 4 2.33 -11.88 12.43
N LYS A 5 2.85 -13.08 12.07
CA LYS A 5 3.69 -13.25 10.86
C LYS A 5 2.94 -13.71 9.61
N GLU A 6 1.77 -14.34 9.76
CA GLU A 6 0.96 -14.76 8.61
C GLU A 6 0.30 -13.56 7.91
N GLY A 7 -0.26 -12.61 8.67
CA GLY A 7 -0.91 -11.43 8.10
C GLY A 7 0.03 -10.54 7.29
N TYR A 8 1.25 -10.31 7.79
CA TYR A 8 2.25 -9.52 7.06
C TYR A 8 2.73 -10.21 5.78
N ARG A 9 2.94 -11.53 5.80
CA ARG A 9 3.35 -12.27 4.59
C ARG A 9 2.23 -12.31 3.57
N ASP A 10 1.01 -12.61 3.99
CA ASP A 10 -0.16 -12.62 3.10
C ASP A 10 -0.41 -11.23 2.50
N ALA A 11 -0.35 -10.17 3.32
CA ALA A 11 -0.44 -8.79 2.85
C ALA A 11 0.70 -8.42 1.90
N LEU A 12 1.94 -8.83 2.19
CA LEU A 12 3.10 -8.57 1.33
C LEU A 12 3.02 -9.32 0.00
N GLU A 13 2.62 -10.59 0.01
CA GLU A 13 2.40 -11.38 -1.21
C GLU A 13 1.22 -10.82 -2.01
N ARG A 14 0.15 -10.39 -1.34
CA ARG A 14 -1.01 -9.75 -1.96
C ARG A 14 -0.67 -8.40 -2.57
N VAL A 15 0.19 -7.61 -1.93
CA VAL A 15 0.72 -6.37 -2.50
C VAL A 15 1.64 -6.68 -3.69
N ARG A 16 2.57 -7.63 -3.55
CA ARG A 16 3.49 -8.01 -4.63
C ARG A 16 2.80 -8.63 -5.85
N SER A 17 1.70 -9.35 -5.63
CA SER A 17 0.91 -9.96 -6.70
C SER A 17 0.03 -8.95 -7.43
N GLN A 18 -0.34 -7.84 -6.79
CA GLN A 18 -1.25 -6.83 -7.36
C GLN A 18 -0.53 -5.56 -7.81
N ALA A 19 0.66 -5.28 -7.29
CA ALA A 19 1.48 -4.16 -7.72
C ALA A 19 2.39 -4.55 -8.87
N ALA A 20 2.62 -3.63 -9.81
CA ALA A 20 3.49 -3.81 -10.97
C ALA A 20 5.00 -3.94 -10.63
N GLY A 21 5.38 -4.11 -9.35
CA GLY A 21 6.76 -4.28 -8.90
C GLY A 21 6.99 -3.95 -7.43
N GLU A 22 8.25 -3.70 -7.05
CA GLU A 22 8.63 -3.32 -5.68
C GLU A 22 8.13 -1.93 -5.26
N MET A 23 7.73 -1.11 -6.23
CA MET A 23 7.21 0.24 -6.05
C MET A 23 5.75 0.32 -6.53
N VAL A 24 4.85 0.57 -5.58
CA VAL A 24 3.40 0.60 -5.74
C VAL A 24 2.96 2.05 -5.94
N THR A 25 2.20 2.34 -6.98
CA THR A 25 1.60 3.68 -7.14
C THR A 25 0.53 3.94 -6.08
N VAL A 26 0.17 5.20 -5.85
CA VAL A 26 -0.92 5.55 -4.91
C VAL A 26 -2.25 4.90 -5.33
N ASP A 27 -2.50 4.75 -6.63
CA ASP A 27 -3.68 4.08 -7.18
C ASP A 27 -3.72 2.58 -6.86
N GLU A 28 -2.60 1.89 -7.10
CA GLU A 28 -2.46 0.47 -6.76
C GLU A 28 -2.54 0.26 -5.24
N ALA A 29 -1.88 1.12 -4.46
CA ALA A 29 -1.92 1.06 -3.00
C ALA A 29 -3.35 1.18 -2.49
N ALA A 30 -4.11 2.16 -2.99
CA ALA A 30 -5.50 2.37 -2.64
C ALA A 30 -6.39 1.17 -3.00
N LYS A 31 -6.24 0.61 -4.22
CA LYS A 31 -6.93 -0.62 -4.64
C LYS A 31 -6.62 -1.80 -3.74
N ILE A 32 -5.36 -1.98 -3.35
CA ILE A 32 -4.93 -3.11 -2.53
C ILE A 32 -5.42 -2.97 -1.08
N THR A 33 -5.40 -1.76 -0.51
CA THR A 33 -5.76 -1.52 0.90
C THR A 33 -7.26 -1.32 1.12
N LEU A 34 -7.92 -0.60 0.21
CA LEU A 34 -9.30 -0.13 0.37
C LEU A 34 -10.25 -0.71 -0.69
N GLY A 35 -9.74 -1.48 -1.66
CA GLY A 35 -10.54 -2.10 -2.73
C GLY A 35 -10.89 -1.16 -3.89
N ALA A 36 -10.62 0.13 -3.75
CA ALA A 36 -10.92 1.15 -4.75
C ALA A 36 -9.81 2.21 -4.81
N ALA A 37 -9.68 2.89 -5.95
CA ALA A 37 -8.71 3.96 -6.16
C ALA A 37 -9.38 5.31 -6.48
N ASP A 38 -10.52 5.56 -5.83
CA ASP A 38 -11.18 6.86 -5.89
C ASP A 38 -10.36 7.93 -5.17
N ARG A 39 -10.76 9.20 -5.34
CA ARG A 39 -9.99 10.34 -4.83
C ARG A 39 -9.80 10.25 -3.32
N LYS A 40 -10.81 9.79 -2.58
CA LYS A 40 -10.80 9.71 -1.11
C LYS A 40 -9.80 8.67 -0.60
N GLU A 41 -9.72 7.54 -1.26
CA GLU A 41 -8.85 6.40 -0.97
C GLU A 41 -7.41 6.79 -1.31
N LYS A 42 -7.19 7.47 -2.43
CA LYS A 42 -5.90 8.07 -2.78
C LYS A 42 -5.46 9.12 -1.76
N ASP A 43 -6.36 10.02 -1.34
CA ASP A 43 -6.09 11.01 -0.28
C ASP A 43 -5.72 10.34 1.05
N TRP A 44 -6.39 9.22 1.39
CA TRP A 44 -6.06 8.43 2.56
C TRP A 44 -4.64 7.87 2.47
N VAL A 45 -4.27 7.29 1.32
CA VAL A 45 -2.91 6.78 1.06
C VAL A 45 -1.90 7.93 1.14
N LEU A 46 -2.16 9.07 0.52
CA LEU A 46 -1.27 10.24 0.59
C LEU A 46 -1.07 10.74 2.03
N ARG A 47 -2.14 10.78 2.84
CA ARG A 47 -2.07 11.16 4.26
C ARG A 47 -1.36 10.12 5.12
N LYS A 48 -1.52 8.83 4.82
CA LYS A 48 -0.89 7.75 5.57
C LYS A 48 0.58 7.56 5.23
N PHE A 49 0.97 7.89 3.99
CA PHE A 49 2.32 7.73 3.48
C PHE A 49 2.98 9.07 3.15
N THR A 50 2.68 10.14 3.87
CA THR A 50 3.21 11.51 3.65
C THR A 50 4.73 11.59 3.56
N GLY A 51 5.47 10.70 4.25
CA GLY A 51 6.93 10.62 4.17
C GLY A 51 7.47 10.03 2.86
N TRP A 52 6.63 9.35 2.08
CA TRP A 52 6.97 8.72 0.80
C TRP A 52 6.27 9.40 -0.38
N THR A 53 5.08 9.93 -0.14
CA THR A 53 4.26 10.65 -1.12
C THR A 53 3.99 12.06 -0.57
N PRO A 54 4.79 13.07 -0.96
CA PRO A 54 4.61 14.46 -0.49
C PRO A 54 3.39 15.13 -1.14
N GLY A 55 2.20 14.51 -1.03
CA GLY A 55 0.96 14.97 -1.64
C GLY A 55 0.84 14.76 -3.14
N ASN A 56 1.75 14.01 -3.77
CA ASN A 56 1.72 13.75 -5.20
C ASN A 56 1.24 12.31 -5.49
N HIS A 57 0.14 12.20 -6.24
CA HIS A 57 -0.49 10.94 -6.63
C HIS A 57 0.38 10.09 -7.58
N ASP A 58 1.33 10.71 -8.30
CA ASP A 58 2.27 10.03 -9.20
C ASP A 58 3.49 9.42 -8.48
N LYS A 59 3.62 9.65 -7.18
CA LYS A 59 4.72 9.07 -6.40
C LYS A 59 4.43 7.61 -6.08
N LYS A 60 5.50 6.83 -5.95
CA LYS A 60 5.45 5.41 -5.66
C LYS A 60 5.89 5.13 -4.23
N ILE A 61 5.22 4.19 -3.60
CA ILE A 61 5.45 3.73 -2.23
C ILE A 61 6.06 2.32 -2.31
N PRO A 62 7.10 2.00 -1.53
CA PRO A 62 7.62 0.64 -1.50
C PRO A 62 6.55 -0.37 -1.04
N ALA A 63 6.46 -1.51 -1.72
CA ALA A 63 5.50 -2.58 -1.38
C ALA A 63 5.66 -3.08 0.06
N THR A 64 6.88 -3.09 0.57
CA THR A 64 7.20 -3.45 1.96
C THR A 64 6.64 -2.46 2.97
N VAL A 65 6.66 -1.16 2.66
CA VAL A 65 6.10 -0.10 3.48
C VAL A 65 4.57 -0.20 3.49
N LEU A 66 3.96 -0.47 2.35
CA LEU A 66 2.52 -0.69 2.23
C LEU A 66 2.06 -1.93 3.02
N ALA A 67 2.73 -3.06 2.83
CA ALA A 67 2.42 -4.31 3.54
C ALA A 67 2.57 -4.18 5.06
N ARG A 68 3.53 -3.37 5.51
CA ARG A 68 3.73 -3.12 6.95
C ARG A 68 2.61 -2.30 7.58
N GLN A 69 1.90 -1.50 6.79
CA GLN A 69 0.77 -0.70 7.25
C GLN A 69 -0.56 -1.48 7.19
N LEU A 70 -0.60 -2.58 6.46
CA LEU A 70 -1.71 -3.53 6.39
C LEU A 70 -1.72 -4.55 7.55
N CYS A 71 -0.65 -4.57 8.34
CA CYS A 71 -0.46 -5.46 9.48
C CYS A 71 -0.79 -4.73 10.79
#